data_AF-A0A2N8NAJ8-F1
#
_entry.id   AF-A0A2N8NAJ8-F1
#
_cell.length_a   1.000
_cell.length_b   1.000
_cell.length_c   1.000
_cell.angle_alpha   90.00
_cell.angle_beta   90.00
_cell.angle_gamma   90.00
#
_symmetry.space_group_name_H-M   'P 1'
#
loop_
_entity.id
_entity.type
_entity.pdbx_description
1 polymer ?
#
loop_
_entity_poly.entity_id
_entity_poly.type
_entity_poly.pdbx_seq_one_letter_code
_entity_poly.pdbx_strand_id
1 'polypeptide(L)'
;MVKKGKSGAEEIEAMMTRFRNNPPSELAGSKVATLYDYASLKGHSFTEGEDFSLHMPTTSNVLQYYTEDQTKVSIRPSGTEPKIKFYIEVHVPNIHTVDDLRAAEAQALEKVEKIKASLGI
;
A
#
# COMPACT_ATOMS: atom_id res chain seq x y z
N MET A 1 -13.49 0.22 -3.19
CA MET A 1 -14.31 0.90 -4.20
C MET A 1 -14.84 -0.11 -5.22
N VAL A 2 -16.07 0.05 -5.73
CA VAL A 2 -16.68 -0.81 -6.77
C VAL A 2 -16.84 0.02 -8.05
N LYS A 3 -16.34 -0.45 -9.19
CA LYS A 3 -16.48 0.21 -10.50
C LYS A 3 -17.37 -0.64 -11.42
N LYS A 4 -18.30 -0.03 -12.19
CA LYS A 4 -19.32 -0.78 -12.97
C LYS A 4 -18.76 -1.24 -14.33
N GLY A 5 -19.02 -2.51 -14.72
CA GLY A 5 -18.87 -3.02 -16.11
C GLY A 5 -17.44 -3.36 -16.59
N LYS A 6 -17.27 -3.61 -17.90
CA LYS A 6 -15.96 -3.82 -18.57
C LYS A 6 -14.99 -2.64 -18.34
N SER A 7 -15.52 -1.42 -18.34
CA SER A 7 -14.75 -0.21 -18.02
C SER A 7 -14.18 -0.24 -16.60
N GLY A 8 -14.90 -0.82 -15.64
CA GLY A 8 -14.42 -0.93 -14.25
C GLY A 8 -13.18 -1.82 -14.11
N ALA A 9 -13.08 -2.90 -14.89
CA ALA A 9 -11.90 -3.76 -14.88
C ALA A 9 -10.69 -3.06 -15.54
N GLU A 10 -10.89 -2.41 -16.68
CA GLU A 10 -9.86 -1.63 -17.38
C GLU A 10 -9.33 -0.48 -16.51
N GLU A 11 -10.21 0.23 -15.80
CA GLU A 11 -9.83 1.28 -14.86
C GLU A 11 -9.01 0.76 -13.67
N ILE A 12 -9.29 -0.47 -13.20
CA ILE A 12 -8.54 -1.11 -12.11
C ILE A 12 -7.16 -1.56 -12.59
N GLU A 13 -7.07 -2.14 -13.78
CA GLU A 13 -5.78 -2.50 -14.39
C GLU A 13 -4.92 -1.25 -14.61
N ALA A 14 -5.50 -0.18 -15.18
CA ALA A 14 -4.81 1.10 -15.34
C ALA A 14 -4.32 1.67 -14.00
N MET A 15 -5.12 1.56 -12.94
CA MET A 15 -4.73 1.98 -11.59
C MET A 15 -3.56 1.15 -11.05
N MET A 16 -3.58 -0.18 -11.21
CA MET A 16 -2.47 -1.05 -10.81
C MET A 16 -1.19 -0.77 -11.59
N THR A 17 -1.28 -0.56 -12.91
CA THR A 17 -0.14 -0.15 -13.75
C THR A 17 0.42 1.20 -13.31
N ARG A 18 -0.45 2.17 -13.00
CA ARG A 18 -0.02 3.47 -12.49
C ARG A 18 0.76 3.33 -11.19
N PHE A 19 0.22 2.62 -10.19
CA PHE A 19 0.88 2.42 -8.90
C PHE A 19 2.22 1.67 -9.05
N ARG A 20 2.28 0.69 -9.95
CA ARG A 20 3.50 -0.07 -10.23
C ARG A 20 4.60 0.77 -10.87
N ASN A 21 4.24 1.59 -11.87
CA ASN A 21 5.22 2.35 -12.66
C ASN A 21 5.51 3.75 -12.08
N ASN A 22 4.62 4.27 -11.25
CA ASN A 22 4.73 5.57 -10.60
C ASN A 22 4.43 5.38 -9.11
N PRO A 23 5.32 4.68 -8.37
CA PRO A 23 5.13 4.49 -6.95
C PRO A 23 5.06 5.84 -6.23
N PRO A 24 4.19 6.01 -5.24
CA PRO A 24 4.18 7.21 -4.42
C PRO A 24 5.56 7.37 -3.75
N SER A 25 6.11 8.59 -3.72
CA SER A 25 7.36 8.88 -3.00
C SER A 25 7.15 8.94 -1.49
N GLU A 26 5.92 9.22 -1.06
CA GLU A 26 5.50 9.28 0.34
C GLU A 26 4.03 8.90 0.51
N LEU A 27 3.67 8.47 1.72
CA LEU A 27 2.30 8.20 2.15
C LEU A 27 2.08 8.86 3.51
N ALA A 28 1.10 9.77 3.59
CA ALA A 28 0.84 10.58 4.78
C ALA A 28 2.10 11.29 5.35
N GLY A 29 2.98 11.76 4.47
CA GLY A 29 4.24 12.44 4.82
C GLY A 29 5.39 11.51 5.21
N SER A 30 5.19 10.20 5.23
CA SER A 30 6.25 9.20 5.45
C SER A 30 6.79 8.72 4.11
N LYS A 31 8.10 8.82 3.87
CA LYS A 31 8.71 8.39 2.60
C LYS A 31 8.53 6.90 2.40
N VAL A 32 8.23 6.50 1.17
CA VAL A 32 8.21 5.09 0.80
C VAL A 32 9.65 4.58 0.76
N ALA A 33 9.97 3.62 1.63
CA ALA A 33 11.28 3.01 1.75
C ALA A 33 11.44 1.82 0.81
N THR A 34 10.36 1.05 0.58
CA THR A 34 10.45 -0.18 -0.23
C THR A 34 9.14 -0.47 -0.94
N LEU A 35 9.24 -0.92 -2.20
CA LEU A 35 8.15 -1.49 -2.97
C LEU A 35 8.39 -3.00 -3.18
N TYR A 36 7.33 -3.79 -3.02
CA TYR A 36 7.28 -5.20 -3.39
C TYR A 36 6.20 -5.39 -4.46
N ASP A 37 6.57 -5.99 -5.59
CA ASP A 37 5.66 -6.43 -6.63
C ASP A 37 5.64 -7.95 -6.72
N TYR A 38 4.56 -8.53 -6.20
CA TYR A 38 4.36 -9.97 -6.18
C TYR A 38 3.95 -10.53 -7.55
N ALA A 39 3.64 -9.67 -8.52
CA ALA A 39 3.32 -10.11 -9.88
C ALA A 39 4.61 -10.42 -10.65
N SER A 40 5.60 -9.53 -10.57
CA SER A 40 6.91 -9.71 -11.20
C SER A 40 7.91 -10.49 -10.33
N LEU A 41 7.57 -10.74 -9.06
CA LEU A 41 8.49 -11.27 -8.05
C LEU A 41 9.75 -10.42 -7.90
N LYS A 42 9.58 -9.10 -7.90
CA LYS A 42 10.67 -8.14 -7.69
C LYS A 42 10.27 -7.14 -6.61
N GLY A 43 11.27 -6.56 -5.96
CA GLY A 43 11.11 -5.39 -5.13
C GLY A 43 12.16 -4.36 -5.45
N HIS A 44 11.95 -3.15 -4.93
CA HIS A 44 12.88 -2.04 -5.05
C HIS A 44 13.01 -1.35 -3.68
N SER A 45 14.25 -1.20 -3.23
CA SER A 45 14.59 -0.41 -2.05
C SER A 45 14.88 1.02 -2.49
N PHE A 46 14.03 1.97 -2.11
CA PHE A 46 14.25 3.39 -2.41
C PHE A 46 15.30 4.00 -1.48
N THR A 47 15.56 3.39 -0.31
CA THR A 47 16.60 3.86 0.62
C THR A 47 17.99 3.51 0.10
N GLU A 48 18.16 2.28 -0.43
CA GLU A 48 19.43 1.79 -0.96
C GLU A 48 19.58 2.05 -2.48
N GLY A 49 18.48 2.32 -3.18
CA GLY A 49 18.46 2.55 -4.63
C GLY A 49 18.65 1.29 -5.46
N GLU A 50 18.29 0.11 -4.94
CA GLU A 50 18.54 -1.18 -5.58
C GLU A 50 17.28 -2.05 -5.77
N ASP A 51 17.28 -2.85 -6.83
CA ASP A 51 16.29 -3.89 -7.09
C ASP A 51 16.68 -5.21 -6.45
N PHE A 52 15.70 -5.98 -6.00
CA PHE A 52 15.89 -7.33 -5.47
C PHE A 52 14.81 -8.30 -5.94
N SER A 53 15.13 -9.60 -5.91
CA SER A 53 14.22 -10.66 -6.32
C SER A 53 13.45 -11.26 -5.14
N LEU A 54 12.18 -11.57 -5.34
CA LEU A 54 11.33 -12.28 -4.40
C LEU A 54 11.30 -13.78 -4.76
N HIS A 55 11.73 -14.64 -3.84
CA HIS A 55 11.73 -16.09 -4.05
C HIS A 55 10.43 -16.69 -3.51
N MET A 56 9.40 -16.77 -4.37
CA MET A 56 8.08 -17.31 -4.03
C MET A 56 7.66 -18.40 -5.03
N PRO A 57 6.91 -19.42 -4.59
CA PRO A 57 6.48 -20.51 -5.47
C PRO A 57 5.40 -20.09 -6.47
N THR A 58 4.76 -18.93 -6.28
CA THR A 58 3.70 -18.42 -7.16
C THR A 58 3.69 -16.90 -7.17
N THR A 59 3.01 -16.31 -8.17
CA THR A 59 2.84 -14.87 -8.31
C THR A 59 1.42 -14.44 -7.96
N SER A 60 1.25 -13.15 -7.67
CA SER A 60 -0.06 -12.56 -7.38
C SER A 60 -0.05 -11.09 -7.75
N ASN A 61 -1.14 -10.55 -8.31
CA ASN A 61 -1.22 -9.11 -8.61
C ASN A 61 -1.40 -8.31 -7.31
N VAL A 62 -0.32 -8.12 -6.58
CA VAL A 62 -0.27 -7.38 -5.32
C VAL A 62 0.94 -6.46 -5.37
N LEU A 63 0.70 -5.18 -5.09
CA LEU A 63 1.76 -4.23 -4.77
C LEU A 63 1.75 -4.02 -3.26
N GLN A 64 2.91 -3.92 -2.66
CA GLN A 64 3.05 -3.58 -1.25
C GLN A 64 4.13 -2.52 -1.05
N TYR A 65 3.76 -1.43 -0.39
CA TYR A 65 4.64 -0.33 -0.03
C TYR A 65 4.92 -0.37 1.46
N TYR A 66 6.18 -0.19 1.83
CA TYR A 66 6.63 0.07 3.19
C TYR A 66 7.22 1.46 3.24
N THR A 67 6.90 2.19 4.30
CA THR A 67 7.43 3.54 4.54
C THR A 67 8.43 3.54 5.68
N GLU A 68 9.23 4.61 5.80
CA GLU A 68 10.25 4.76 6.85
C GLU A 68 9.67 4.64 8.28
N ASP A 69 8.43 5.09 8.49
CA ASP A 69 7.75 4.98 9.79
C ASP A 69 7.01 3.65 10.00
N GLN A 70 7.32 2.63 9.19
CA GLN A 70 6.76 1.29 9.25
C GLN A 70 5.27 1.19 8.89
N THR A 71 4.69 2.23 8.27
CA THR A 71 3.40 2.08 7.58
C THR A 71 3.54 1.12 6.41
N LYS A 72 2.54 0.26 6.23
CA LYS A 72 2.46 -0.70 5.16
C LYS A 72 1.14 -0.57 4.41
N VAL A 73 1.20 -0.45 3.09
CA VAL A 73 0.02 -0.39 2.24
C VAL A 73 0.09 -1.49 1.19
N SER A 74 -0.93 -2.35 1.13
CA SER A 74 -1.06 -3.38 0.09
C SER A 74 -2.24 -3.06 -0.84
N ILE A 75 -2.02 -3.13 -2.14
CA ILE A 75 -3.02 -2.88 -3.19
C ILE A 75 -3.23 -4.14 -4.02
N ARG A 76 -4.49 -4.58 -4.16
CA ARG A 76 -4.83 -5.81 -4.89
C ARG A 76 -6.21 -5.74 -5.57
N PRO A 77 -6.34 -6.09 -6.86
CA PRO A 77 -7.64 -6.29 -7.50
C PRO A 77 -8.30 -7.60 -7.06
N SER A 78 -9.63 -7.59 -6.96
CA SER A 78 -10.46 -8.77 -6.68
C SER A 78 -10.60 -9.57 -7.98
N GLY A 79 -9.90 -10.70 -8.14
CA GLY A 79 -9.84 -11.43 -9.43
C GLY A 79 -11.17 -11.88 -10.03
N THR A 80 -12.29 -11.81 -9.29
CA THR A 80 -13.63 -12.21 -9.73
C THR A 80 -14.61 -11.05 -9.90
N GLU A 81 -14.32 -9.85 -9.38
CA GLU A 81 -15.23 -8.71 -9.40
C GLU A 81 -14.45 -7.42 -9.73
N PRO A 82 -15.05 -6.42 -10.40
CA PRO A 82 -14.39 -5.13 -10.68
C PRO A 82 -14.26 -4.27 -9.41
N LYS A 83 -13.50 -4.77 -8.43
CA LYS A 83 -13.21 -4.16 -7.14
C LYS A 83 -11.71 -4.21 -6.88
N ILE A 84 -11.18 -3.15 -6.33
CA ILE A 84 -9.80 -3.07 -5.84
C ILE A 84 -9.81 -2.88 -4.33
N LYS A 85 -8.93 -3.60 -3.63
CA LYS A 85 -8.78 -3.61 -2.17
C LYS A 85 -7.48 -2.93 -1.80
N PHE A 86 -7.57 -2.07 -0.80
CA PHE A 86 -6.44 -1.42 -0.14
C PHE A 86 -6.41 -1.90 1.31
N TYR A 87 -5.26 -2.39 1.74
CA TYR A 87 -4.99 -2.77 3.12
C TYR A 87 -3.99 -1.76 3.65
N ILE A 88 -4.32 -1.09 4.75
CA ILE A 88 -3.50 -0.04 5.35
C ILE A 88 -3.20 -0.48 6.77
N GLU A 89 -1.92 -0.64 7.08
CA GLU A 89 -1.42 -0.94 8.42
C GLU A 89 -0.53 0.23 8.84
N VAL A 90 -0.82 0.81 9.99
CA VAL A 90 -0.08 1.94 10.56
C VAL A 90 0.57 1.50 11.85
N HIS A 91 1.81 1.95 12.06
CA HIS A 91 2.55 1.68 13.27
C HIS A 91 2.60 2.95 14.14
N VAL A 92 2.24 2.80 15.42
CA VAL A 92 2.37 3.85 16.45
C VAL A 92 3.27 3.29 17.55
N PRO A 93 4.50 3.80 17.71
CA PRO A 93 5.46 3.27 18.69
C PRO A 93 5.16 3.78 20.12
N ASN A 94 5.87 3.22 21.10
CA ASN A 94 5.95 3.72 22.48
C ASN A 94 4.63 3.74 23.26
N ILE A 95 3.85 2.66 23.16
CA ILE A 95 2.60 2.48 23.93
C ILE A 95 2.93 1.76 25.24
N HIS A 96 2.77 2.44 26.37
CA HIS A 96 3.13 1.90 27.68
C HIS A 96 1.91 1.71 28.60
N THR A 97 0.84 2.47 28.36
CA THR A 97 -0.36 2.51 29.19
C THR A 97 -1.64 2.36 28.36
N VAL A 98 -2.76 2.14 29.04
CA VAL A 98 -4.09 2.09 28.41
C VAL A 98 -4.51 3.47 27.86
N ASP A 99 -4.07 4.57 28.47
CA ASP A 99 -4.36 5.90 27.96
C ASP A 99 -3.55 6.21 26.69
N ASP A 100 -2.31 5.73 26.60
CA ASP A 100 -1.51 5.78 25.37
C ASP A 100 -2.22 5.04 24.23
N LEU A 101 -2.91 3.92 24.52
CA LEU A 101 -3.63 3.15 23.52
C LEU A 101 -4.75 3.97 22.87
N ARG A 102 -5.56 4.70 23.66
CA ARG A 102 -6.64 5.53 23.11
C ARG A 102 -6.09 6.65 22.22
N ALA A 103 -4.99 7.28 22.64
CA ALA A 103 -4.33 8.30 21.85
C ALA A 103 -3.73 7.71 20.56
N ALA A 104 -3.14 6.53 20.64
CA ALA A 104 -2.57 5.82 19.50
C ALA A 104 -3.62 5.39 18.48
N GLU A 105 -4.78 4.93 18.93
CA GLU A 105 -5.91 4.60 18.05
C GLU A 105 -6.38 5.85 17.27
N ALA A 106 -6.49 7.00 17.93
CA ALA A 106 -6.85 8.25 17.28
C ALA A 106 -5.80 8.68 16.24
N GLN A 107 -4.51 8.63 16.59
CA GLN A 107 -3.42 8.94 15.67
C GLN A 107 -3.38 7.98 14.47
N ALA A 108 -3.59 6.70 14.72
CA ALA A 108 -3.64 5.66 13.69
C ALA A 108 -4.79 5.92 12.70
N LEU A 109 -5.98 6.23 13.19
CA LEU A 109 -7.14 6.55 12.35
C LEU A 109 -6.92 7.81 11.52
N GLU A 110 -6.38 8.87 12.11
CA GLU A 110 -6.05 10.10 11.39
C GLU A 110 -5.04 9.82 10.26
N LYS A 111 -4.02 9.01 10.55
CA LYS A 111 -3.02 8.63 9.56
C LYS A 111 -3.61 7.78 8.43
N VAL A 112 -4.53 6.86 8.73
CA VAL A 112 -5.26 6.10 7.70
C VAL A 112 -6.01 7.03 6.75
N GLU A 113 -6.68 8.08 7.24
CA GLU A 113 -7.36 9.06 6.38
C GLU A 113 -6.37 9.84 5.52
N LYS A 114 -5.22 10.24 6.07
CA LYS A 114 -4.14 10.89 5.30
C LYS A 114 -3.56 9.97 4.21
N ILE A 115 -3.44 8.66 4.48
CA ILE A 115 -2.98 7.67 3.49
C ILE A 115 -4.01 7.54 2.37
N LYS A 116 -5.31 7.47 2.68
CA LYS A 116 -6.38 7.46 1.68
C LYS A 116 -6.30 8.69 0.76
N ALA A 117 -6.15 9.88 1.36
CA ALA A 117 -5.97 11.12 0.60
C ALA A 117 -4.72 11.08 -0.29
N SER A 118 -3.59 10.57 0.22
CA SER A 118 -2.34 10.41 -0.55
C SER A 118 -2.51 9.50 -1.77
N LEU A 119 -3.35 8.47 -1.65
CA LEU A 119 -3.65 7.50 -2.70
C LEU A 119 -4.80 7.93 -3.63
N GLY A 120 -5.52 9.00 -3.26
CA GLY A 120 -6.70 9.49 -3.98
C GLY A 120 -7.89 8.53 -3.92
N ILE A 121 -8.10 7.87 -2.76
CA ILE A 121 -9.17 6.88 -2.53
C ILE A 121 -10.10 7.25 -1.39
#